data_AF-C1C1G0-F1
#
_entry.id   AF-C1C1G0-F1
#
_cell.length_a   1.000
_cell.length_b   1.000
_cell.length_c   1.000
_cell.angle_alpha   90.00
_cell.angle_beta   90.00
_cell.angle_gamma   90.00
#
_symmetry.space_group_name_H-M   'P 1'
#
loop_
_entity.id
_entity.type
_entity.pdbx_description
1 polymer ?
#
loop_
_entity_poly.entity_id
_entity_poly.type
_entity_poly.pdbx_seq_one_letter_code
_entity_poly.pdbx_strand_id
1 'polypeptide(L)'
;MLIKEFRVTLPMTVDEYQVAQLYSVAEASKNETGGGEGVEVIKNEPYDNVPLLGGKFTKGQYTYKIYHLASKVPSLIRYIVPKGALEIHEEAWNAYPYCKTVLTNPGYMDDKFYIKVETYHLADRGDSENVHELEADKLKNREVIKIDIAKDDVTRGDYKENEDPSKYKSEKTGRGPLGENWIKSVDPVMTAYKLVTVQFKWFGLQGKVENFIQQTERRLFLNFHRQVFCWTDRWHGLTMDDIRAIEDKTKEDLEKQRKEGEVRGTKPI
;
A
#
# COMPACT_ATOMS: atom_id res chain seq x y z
N MET A 1 14.34 14.20 4.47
CA MET A 1 13.95 12.80 4.58
C MET A 1 13.08 12.67 5.81
N LEU A 2 11.84 12.24 5.60
CA LEU A 2 10.83 12.11 6.63
C LEU A 2 10.48 10.63 6.78
N ILE A 3 10.59 10.10 8.01
CA ILE A 3 10.35 8.69 8.33
C ILE A 3 9.12 8.58 9.23
N LYS A 4 8.13 7.79 8.82
CA LYS A 4 6.97 7.44 9.64
C LYS A 4 6.72 5.94 9.58
N GLU A 5 6.31 5.33 10.68
CA GLU A 5 5.89 3.94 10.75
C GLU A 5 4.39 3.89 11.02
N PHE A 6 3.62 3.45 10.03
CA PHE A 6 2.19 3.25 10.14
C PHE A 6 1.91 1.82 10.59
N ARG A 7 1.27 1.66 11.75
CA ARG A 7 0.88 0.35 12.28
C ARG A 7 -0.60 0.13 12.00
N VAL A 8 -0.91 -0.83 11.14
CA VAL A 8 -2.28 -1.21 10.79
C VAL A 8 -2.60 -2.56 11.40
N THR A 9 -3.37 -2.57 12.49
CA THR A 9 -3.86 -3.81 13.12
C THR A 9 -5.08 -4.31 12.34
N LEU A 10 -5.20 -5.64 12.18
CA LEU A 10 -6.24 -6.28 11.38
C LEU A 10 -6.79 -7.54 12.04
N PRO A 11 -8.10 -7.83 11.88
CA PRO A 11 -8.77 -8.98 12.48
C PRO A 11 -8.61 -10.26 11.64
N MET A 12 -7.37 -10.63 11.36
CA MET A 12 -7.00 -11.79 10.54
C MET A 12 -5.64 -12.33 10.97
N THR A 13 -5.29 -13.54 10.53
CA THR A 13 -3.94 -14.07 10.72
C THR A 13 -2.96 -13.43 9.72
N VAL A 14 -1.66 -13.59 9.99
CA VAL A 14 -0.60 -13.22 9.05
C VAL A 14 -0.77 -13.99 7.74
N ASP A 15 -1.03 -15.30 7.79
CA ASP A 15 -1.22 -16.12 6.59
C ASP A 15 -2.43 -15.70 5.74
N GLU A 16 -3.56 -15.38 6.38
CA GLU A 16 -4.74 -14.85 5.69
C GLU A 16 -4.43 -13.52 5.00
N TYR A 17 -3.66 -12.64 5.67
CA TYR A 17 -3.30 -11.34 5.10
C TYR A 17 -2.46 -11.47 3.83
N GLN A 18 -1.62 -12.50 3.70
CA GLN A 18 -0.85 -12.73 2.48
C GLN A 18 -1.77 -12.85 1.25
N VAL A 19 -2.84 -13.64 1.36
CA VAL A 19 -3.85 -13.82 0.30
C VAL A 19 -4.69 -12.56 0.14
N ALA A 20 -5.17 -12.01 1.25
CA ALA A 20 -6.06 -10.85 1.27
C ALA A 20 -5.41 -9.62 0.61
N GLN A 21 -4.13 -9.37 0.92
CA GLN A 21 -3.38 -8.24 0.38
C GLN A 21 -3.25 -8.35 -1.14
N LEU A 22 -2.83 -9.51 -1.66
CA LEU A 22 -2.61 -9.70 -3.09
C LEU A 22 -3.92 -9.57 -3.89
N TYR A 23 -4.99 -10.21 -3.40
CA TYR A 23 -6.34 -10.03 -3.96
C TYR A 23 -6.74 -8.55 -4.00
N SER A 24 -6.56 -7.85 -2.88
CA SER A 24 -7.01 -6.47 -2.74
C SER A 24 -6.18 -5.51 -3.58
N VAL A 25 -4.88 -5.77 -3.77
CA VAL A 25 -4.03 -5.00 -4.69
C VAL A 25 -4.51 -5.17 -6.13
N ALA A 26 -4.86 -6.39 -6.56
CA ALA A 26 -5.37 -6.63 -7.90
C ALA A 26 -6.68 -5.86 -8.16
N GLU A 27 -7.63 -5.93 -7.21
CA GLU A 27 -8.91 -5.23 -7.32
C GLU A 27 -8.78 -3.71 -7.22
N ALA A 28 -7.95 -3.20 -6.30
CA ALA A 28 -7.67 -1.77 -6.19
C ALA A 28 -7.00 -1.23 -7.46
N SER A 29 -6.09 -1.99 -8.07
CA SER A 29 -5.44 -1.59 -9.32
C SER A 29 -6.44 -1.43 -10.47
N LYS A 30 -7.44 -2.31 -10.57
CA LYS A 30 -8.52 -2.20 -11.57
C LYS A 30 -9.39 -0.96 -11.34
N ASN A 31 -9.68 -0.64 -10.08
CA ASN A 31 -10.47 0.55 -9.73
C ASN A 31 -9.73 1.85 -10.04
N GLU A 32 -8.39 1.82 -10.09
CA GLU A 32 -7.53 2.97 -10.33
C GLU A 32 -6.97 3.07 -11.76
N THR A 33 -7.33 2.16 -12.68
CA THR A 33 -6.75 2.15 -14.04
C THR A 33 -7.80 2.44 -15.11
N GLY A 34 -7.47 3.33 -16.04
CA GLY A 34 -8.33 3.70 -17.16
C GLY A 34 -7.92 5.01 -17.83
N GLY A 35 -8.20 5.16 -19.12
CA GLY A 35 -8.02 6.43 -19.86
C GLY A 35 -6.57 6.88 -19.99
N GLY A 36 -5.64 5.94 -20.18
CA GLY A 36 -4.20 6.20 -20.25
C GLY A 36 -3.52 6.37 -18.89
N GLU A 37 -4.26 6.38 -17.78
CA GLU A 37 -3.74 6.54 -16.42
C GLU A 37 -3.90 5.24 -15.61
N GLY A 38 -3.11 5.11 -14.54
CA GLY A 38 -3.16 3.96 -13.63
C GLY A 38 -1.91 3.08 -13.69
N VAL A 39 -2.09 1.79 -13.51
CA VAL A 39 -0.99 0.83 -13.23
C VAL A 39 -0.62 0.04 -14.49
N GLU A 40 0.67 0.02 -14.81
CA GLU A 40 1.25 -0.85 -15.84
C GLU A 40 2.22 -1.83 -15.19
N VAL A 41 2.01 -3.14 -15.38
CA VAL A 41 2.87 -4.19 -14.80
C VAL A 41 3.92 -4.63 -15.81
N ILE A 42 5.18 -4.26 -15.57
CA ILE A 42 6.31 -4.56 -16.46
C ILE A 42 6.92 -5.92 -16.14
N LYS A 43 7.15 -6.22 -14.86
CA LYS A 43 7.68 -7.52 -14.40
C LYS A 43 6.89 -8.06 -13.22
N ASN A 44 6.77 -9.39 -13.17
CA ASN A 44 6.27 -10.16 -12.05
C ASN A 44 6.96 -11.52 -12.08
N GLU A 45 8.04 -11.68 -11.31
CA GLU A 45 8.90 -12.87 -11.38
C GLU A 45 9.47 -13.22 -10.00
N PRO A 46 9.79 -14.49 -9.72
CA PRO A 46 10.48 -14.86 -8.48
C PRO A 46 11.93 -14.34 -8.45
N TYR A 47 12.47 -14.11 -7.26
CA TYR A 47 13.89 -13.80 -7.02
C TYR A 47 14.43 -14.61 -5.82
N ASP A 48 15.75 -14.81 -5.74
CA ASP A 48 16.39 -15.64 -4.69
C ASP A 48 17.68 -15.07 -4.08
N ASN A 49 18.06 -13.85 -4.46
CA ASN A 49 19.39 -13.30 -4.22
C ASN A 49 19.38 -11.81 -3.81
N VAL A 50 18.30 -11.32 -3.21
CA VAL A 50 18.20 -9.93 -2.72
C VAL A 50 18.05 -9.93 -1.19
N PRO A 51 19.12 -9.62 -0.42
CA PRO A 51 19.04 -9.62 1.03
C PRO A 51 18.22 -8.41 1.53
N LEU A 52 17.18 -8.71 2.31
CA LEU A 52 16.31 -7.76 2.98
C LEU A 52 16.41 -7.94 4.49
N LEU A 53 16.16 -6.85 5.23
CA LEU A 53 16.24 -6.79 6.70
C LEU A 53 17.48 -7.50 7.27
N GLY A 54 18.67 -7.01 6.91
CA GLY A 54 19.94 -7.59 7.37
C GLY A 54 20.24 -9.00 6.85
N GLY A 55 19.59 -9.43 5.76
CA GLY A 55 19.79 -10.76 5.17
C GLY A 55 18.87 -11.85 5.71
N LYS A 56 17.89 -11.49 6.55
CA LYS A 56 16.89 -12.45 7.08
C LYS A 56 15.92 -12.96 6.03
N PHE A 57 15.68 -12.16 5.00
CA PHE A 57 14.84 -12.53 3.86
C PHE A 57 15.65 -12.35 2.58
N THR A 58 15.76 -13.39 1.76
CA THR A 58 16.64 -13.37 0.56
C THR A 58 15.93 -13.74 -0.73
N LYS A 59 14.72 -14.29 -0.63
CA LYS A 59 13.94 -14.82 -1.76
C LYS A 59 12.48 -14.42 -1.65
N GLY A 60 11.79 -14.29 -2.78
CA GLY A 60 10.39 -13.90 -2.82
C GLY A 60 9.91 -13.61 -4.24
N GLN A 61 8.90 -12.75 -4.35
CA GLN A 61 8.40 -12.23 -5.63
C GLN A 61 8.91 -10.82 -5.86
N TYR A 62 9.45 -10.56 -7.05
CA TYR A 62 9.78 -9.23 -7.52
C TYR A 62 8.69 -8.74 -8.48
N THR A 63 8.25 -7.50 -8.29
CA THR A 63 7.40 -6.81 -9.26
C THR A 63 7.98 -5.47 -9.62
N TYR A 64 7.80 -5.09 -10.88
CA TYR A 64 8.14 -3.78 -11.40
C TYR A 64 6.94 -3.21 -12.12
N LYS A 65 6.46 -2.05 -11.65
CA LYS A 65 5.27 -1.39 -12.17
C LYS A 65 5.56 0.08 -12.46
N ILE A 66 4.82 0.63 -13.42
CA ILE A 66 4.85 2.06 -13.74
C ILE A 66 3.46 2.62 -13.45
N TYR A 67 3.40 3.63 -12.60
CA TYR A 67 2.20 4.41 -12.33
C TYR A 67 2.16 5.65 -13.22
N HIS A 68 1.13 5.70 -14.06
CA HIS A 68 0.84 6.82 -14.95
C HIS A 68 -0.12 7.79 -14.24
N LEU A 69 0.42 8.83 -13.58
CA LEU A 69 -0.35 9.64 -12.61
C LEU A 69 -0.92 10.95 -13.16
N ALA A 70 -0.94 11.16 -14.47
CA ALA A 70 -1.16 12.46 -15.13
C ALA A 70 -2.19 13.40 -14.45
N SER A 71 -3.47 13.04 -14.41
CA SER A 71 -4.52 13.87 -13.78
C SER A 71 -4.75 13.56 -12.30
N LYS A 72 -4.19 12.46 -11.80
CA LYS A 72 -4.29 11.98 -10.42
C LYS A 72 -3.37 12.66 -9.41
N VAL A 73 -2.41 13.47 -9.86
CA VAL A 73 -1.56 14.28 -8.96
C VAL A 73 -2.19 15.66 -8.71
N PRO A 74 -2.13 16.24 -7.48
CA PRO A 74 -2.60 17.59 -7.23
C PRO A 74 -2.05 18.63 -8.19
N SER A 75 -2.87 19.65 -8.50
CA SER A 75 -2.55 20.71 -9.46
C SER A 75 -1.26 21.46 -9.15
N LEU A 76 -0.92 21.62 -7.86
CA LEU A 76 0.35 22.24 -7.44
C LEU A 76 1.57 21.45 -7.92
N ILE A 77 1.53 20.12 -7.84
CA ILE A 77 2.64 19.26 -8.30
C ILE A 77 2.68 19.21 -9.83
N ARG A 78 1.51 19.13 -10.49
CA ARG A 78 1.41 19.16 -11.96
C ARG A 78 1.95 20.45 -12.58
N TYR A 79 1.91 21.57 -11.86
CA TYR A 79 2.47 22.85 -12.33
C TYR A 79 4.00 22.89 -12.25
N ILE A 80 4.61 22.07 -11.38
CA ILE A 80 6.05 22.10 -11.07
C ILE A 80 6.80 20.98 -11.81
N VAL A 81 6.10 19.89 -12.14
CA VAL A 81 6.67 18.71 -12.79
C VAL A 81 6.34 18.72 -14.28
N PRO A 82 7.33 18.56 -15.19
CA PRO A 82 7.08 18.44 -16.62
C PRO A 82 6.06 17.34 -16.93
N LYS A 83 5.23 17.49 -17.97
CA LYS A 83 4.15 16.53 -18.28
C LYS A 83 4.63 15.08 -18.47
N GLY A 84 5.86 14.85 -18.96
CA GLY A 84 6.46 13.53 -19.11
C GLY A 84 7.18 12.99 -17.86
N ALA A 85 7.17 13.74 -16.76
CA ALA A 85 7.84 13.38 -15.50
C ALA A 85 6.85 12.88 -14.43
N LEU A 86 5.58 12.60 -14.81
CA LEU A 86 4.52 12.10 -13.92
C LEU A 86 4.41 10.56 -13.93
N GLU A 87 5.48 9.88 -14.33
CA GLU A 87 5.62 8.43 -14.22
C GLU A 87 6.37 8.08 -12.93
N ILE A 88 5.75 7.27 -12.09
CA ILE A 88 6.38 6.75 -10.88
C ILE A 88 6.68 5.28 -11.08
N HIS A 89 7.95 4.92 -10.91
CA HIS A 89 8.44 3.57 -11.07
C HIS A 89 8.43 2.89 -9.71
N GLU A 90 7.63 1.83 -9.57
CA GLU A 90 7.56 1.01 -8.36
C GLU A 90 8.30 -0.30 -8.58
N GLU A 91 9.33 -0.53 -7.77
CA GLU A 91 9.96 -1.83 -7.61
C GLU A 91 9.62 -2.40 -6.24
N ALA A 92 9.10 -3.62 -6.19
CA ALA A 92 8.73 -4.28 -4.95
C ALA A 92 9.35 -5.68 -4.85
N TRP A 93 9.99 -5.97 -3.71
CA TRP A 93 10.52 -7.26 -3.31
C TRP A 93 9.69 -7.80 -2.16
N ASN A 94 8.76 -8.70 -2.48
CA ASN A 94 7.86 -9.33 -1.53
C ASN A 94 8.43 -10.68 -1.08
N ALA A 95 9.07 -10.70 0.09
CA ALA A 95 9.52 -11.90 0.80
C ALA A 95 8.66 -12.12 2.04
N TYR A 96 7.34 -12.21 1.84
CA TYR A 96 6.35 -12.31 2.90
C TYR A 96 6.82 -13.26 4.03
N PRO A 97 6.77 -12.84 5.31
CA PRO A 97 6.05 -11.68 5.88
C PRO A 97 6.75 -10.32 5.76
N TYR A 98 7.91 -10.21 5.11
CA TYR A 98 8.59 -8.93 4.89
C TYR A 98 8.46 -8.47 3.43
N CYS A 99 8.20 -7.18 3.21
CA CYS A 99 8.13 -6.61 1.88
C CYS A 99 8.88 -5.27 1.85
N LYS A 100 9.58 -5.02 0.75
CA LYS A 100 10.20 -3.71 0.47
C LYS A 100 9.70 -3.21 -0.87
N THR A 101 9.15 -2.01 -0.88
CA THR A 101 8.75 -1.29 -2.09
C THR A 101 9.52 0.01 -2.19
N VAL A 102 10.00 0.34 -3.38
CA VAL A 102 10.70 1.58 -3.68
C VAL A 102 10.04 2.24 -4.88
N LEU A 103 9.51 3.45 -4.68
CA LEU A 103 8.95 4.28 -5.73
C LEU A 103 9.96 5.38 -6.08
N THR A 104 10.29 5.50 -7.35
CA THR A 104 11.24 6.49 -7.88
C THR A 104 10.66 7.22 -9.09
N ASN A 105 11.33 8.30 -9.50
CA ASN A 105 10.98 9.07 -10.69
C ASN A 105 12.23 9.28 -11.55
N PRO A 106 12.71 8.22 -12.22
CA PRO A 106 14.01 8.21 -12.89
C PRO A 106 14.08 9.21 -14.05
N GLY A 107 12.94 9.49 -14.70
CA GLY A 107 12.88 10.41 -15.84
C GLY A 107 13.11 11.89 -15.50
N TYR A 108 13.12 12.28 -14.22
CA TYR A 108 13.24 13.69 -13.85
C TYR A 108 13.93 13.97 -12.52
N MET A 109 13.53 13.28 -11.45
CA MET A 109 14.07 13.57 -10.12
C MET A 109 15.27 12.73 -9.73
N ASP A 110 15.51 11.59 -10.39
CA ASP A 110 16.65 10.71 -10.12
C ASP A 110 16.82 10.45 -8.60
N ASP A 111 18.02 10.70 -8.02
CA ASP A 111 18.29 10.51 -6.60
C ASP A 111 17.59 11.53 -5.66
N LYS A 112 16.98 12.57 -6.22
CA LYS A 112 16.31 13.64 -5.46
C LYS A 112 14.94 13.22 -4.97
N PHE A 113 14.38 12.12 -5.48
CA PHE A 113 13.08 11.62 -5.05
C PHE A 113 13.06 10.11 -4.87
N TYR A 114 12.60 9.67 -3.70
CA TYR A 114 12.09 8.33 -3.54
C TYR A 114 11.06 8.25 -2.42
N ILE A 115 10.19 7.26 -2.52
CA ILE A 115 9.36 6.77 -1.43
C ILE A 115 9.76 5.32 -1.21
N LYS A 116 10.19 4.97 -0.02
CA LYS A 116 10.50 3.60 0.35
C LYS A 116 9.52 3.14 1.42
N VAL A 117 8.82 2.06 1.14
CA VAL A 117 7.91 1.40 2.08
C VAL A 117 8.48 0.04 2.43
N GLU A 118 8.94 -0.11 3.66
CA GLU A 118 9.35 -1.39 4.23
C GLU A 118 8.22 -1.87 5.14
N THR A 119 7.78 -3.11 4.97
CA THR A 119 6.65 -3.66 5.73
C THR A 119 7.00 -4.98 6.37
N TYR A 120 6.73 -5.11 7.66
CA TYR A 120 6.77 -6.38 8.38
C TYR A 120 5.38 -6.71 8.94
N HIS A 121 4.87 -7.89 8.62
CA HIS A 121 3.61 -8.41 9.12
C HIS A 121 3.86 -9.35 10.31
N LEU A 122 3.31 -9.01 11.47
CA LEU A 122 3.50 -9.77 12.71
C LEU A 122 2.15 -10.16 13.32
N ALA A 123 2.11 -11.31 14.00
CA ALA A 123 0.94 -11.79 14.73
C ALA A 123 0.84 -11.14 16.13
N ASP A 124 0.70 -9.81 16.15
CA ASP A 124 0.53 -9.03 17.38
C ASP A 124 -0.51 -7.92 17.20
N ARG A 125 -0.59 -6.99 18.17
CA ARG A 125 -1.52 -5.86 18.18
C ARG A 125 -0.85 -4.51 17.90
N GLY A 126 0.37 -4.50 17.37
CA GLY A 126 1.07 -3.28 17.02
C GLY A 126 1.96 -2.72 18.14
N ASP A 127 2.39 -3.57 19.06
CA ASP A 127 3.15 -3.17 20.26
C ASP A 127 4.65 -3.53 20.17
N SER A 128 5.06 -4.37 19.21
CA SER A 128 6.49 -4.61 18.92
C SER A 128 7.20 -3.32 18.50
N GLU A 129 8.37 -3.07 19.09
CA GLU A 129 9.18 -1.89 18.81
C GLU A 129 10.36 -2.20 17.87
N ASN A 130 10.72 -1.20 17.06
CA ASN A 130 11.82 -1.24 16.09
C ASN A 130 11.92 -2.55 15.26
N VAL A 131 10.80 -3.08 14.78
CA VAL A 131 10.75 -4.35 14.03
C VAL A 131 11.56 -4.32 12.72
N HIS A 132 11.86 -3.11 12.23
CA HIS A 132 12.69 -2.86 11.04
C HIS A 132 14.19 -2.73 11.34
N GLU A 133 14.59 -2.87 12.61
CA GLU A 133 16.00 -2.81 13.04
C GLU A 133 16.70 -1.52 12.58
N LEU A 134 16.02 -0.39 12.73
CA LEU A 134 16.60 0.90 12.41
C LEU A 134 17.75 1.23 13.35
N GLU A 135 18.79 1.80 12.76
CA GLU A 135 19.87 2.48 13.48
C GLU A 135 19.34 3.62 14.34
N ALA A 136 20.07 3.94 15.42
CA ALA A 136 19.63 4.87 16.45
C ALA A 136 19.24 6.27 15.93
N ASP A 137 19.95 6.77 14.92
CA ASP A 137 19.70 8.08 14.30
C ASP A 137 18.37 8.12 13.54
N LYS A 138 18.08 7.07 12.75
CA LYS A 138 16.81 6.93 12.03
C LYS A 138 15.66 6.63 12.97
N LEU A 139 15.88 5.76 13.95
CA LEU A 139 14.89 5.38 14.94
C LEU A 139 14.42 6.60 15.76
N LYS A 140 15.35 7.47 16.14
CA LYS A 140 15.03 8.73 16.86
C LYS A 140 14.12 9.67 16.04
N ASN A 141 14.27 9.68 14.72
CA ASN A 141 13.49 10.53 13.82
C ASN A 141 12.20 9.89 13.32
N ARG A 142 11.96 8.61 13.64
CA ARG A 142 10.76 7.86 13.24
C ARG A 142 9.57 8.27 14.10
N GLU A 143 8.52 8.75 13.46
CA GLU A 143 7.20 8.93 14.08
C GLU A 143 6.37 7.65 13.93
N VAL A 144 5.77 7.14 15.01
CA VAL A 144 4.86 5.98 14.96
C VAL A 144 3.41 6.46 14.93
N ILE A 145 2.64 5.98 13.95
CA ILE A 145 1.23 6.31 13.76
C ILE A 145 0.43 5.01 13.75
N LYS A 146 -0.50 4.84 14.68
CA LYS A 146 -1.47 3.73 14.65
C LYS A 146 -2.64 4.11 13.74
N ILE A 147 -3.05 3.21 12.85
CA ILE A 147 -4.22 3.37 11.98
C ILE A 147 -5.30 2.40 12.45
N ASP A 148 -6.46 2.92 12.82
CA ASP A 148 -7.64 2.13 13.16
C ASP A 148 -8.63 2.14 12.00
N ILE A 149 -8.77 1.00 11.30
CA ILE A 149 -9.63 0.89 10.10
C ILE A 149 -11.12 1.09 10.39
N ALA A 150 -11.56 0.94 11.64
CA ALA A 150 -12.96 1.12 12.04
C ALA A 150 -13.24 2.53 12.56
N LYS A 151 -12.25 3.19 13.17
CA LYS A 151 -12.43 4.46 13.90
C LYS A 151 -11.86 5.68 13.21
N ASP A 152 -10.76 5.56 12.48
CA ASP A 152 -10.11 6.72 11.89
C ASP A 152 -11.00 7.38 10.82
N ASP A 153 -11.01 8.71 10.80
CA ASP A 153 -11.82 9.47 9.87
C ASP A 153 -11.44 9.19 8.41
N VAL A 154 -12.47 8.91 7.60
CA VAL A 154 -12.38 8.76 6.15
C VAL A 154 -12.95 10.00 5.48
N THR A 155 -12.28 10.50 4.45
CA THR A 155 -12.79 11.69 3.74
C THR A 155 -14.13 11.37 3.09
N ARG A 156 -15.02 12.37 2.99
CA ARG A 156 -16.35 12.19 2.36
C ARG A 156 -16.27 11.64 0.94
N GLY A 157 -15.22 11.97 0.19
CA GLY A 157 -15.01 11.48 -1.18
C GLY A 157 -14.55 10.03 -1.26
N ASP A 158 -13.95 9.49 -0.20
CA ASP A 158 -13.48 8.10 -0.14
C ASP A 158 -14.48 7.17 0.54
N TYR A 159 -15.35 7.70 1.38
CA TYR A 159 -16.25 6.89 2.18
C TYR A 159 -17.24 6.14 1.28
N LYS A 160 -17.24 4.81 1.41
CA LYS A 160 -18.27 3.94 0.87
C LYS A 160 -18.79 3.04 1.98
N GLU A 161 -20.11 2.97 2.10
CA GLU A 161 -20.77 2.19 3.16
C GLU A 161 -20.45 0.69 3.09
N ASN A 162 -20.32 0.13 1.89
CA ASN A 162 -19.93 -1.25 1.67
C ASN A 162 -18.44 -1.53 1.91
N GLU A 163 -17.64 -0.50 2.18
CA GLU A 163 -16.22 -0.57 2.54
C GLU A 163 -16.01 -0.01 3.97
N ASP A 164 -17.03 -0.15 4.83
CA ASP A 164 -17.00 0.30 6.22
C ASP A 164 -16.89 -0.88 7.22
N PRO A 165 -15.71 -1.09 7.83
CA PRO A 165 -15.51 -2.16 8.81
C PRO A 165 -16.41 -2.08 10.04
N SER A 166 -16.90 -0.89 10.39
CA SER A 166 -17.84 -0.70 11.50
C SER A 166 -19.25 -1.20 11.18
N LYS A 167 -19.55 -1.45 9.91
CA LYS A 167 -20.85 -1.94 9.41
C LYS A 167 -20.78 -3.32 8.77
N TYR A 168 -19.60 -3.73 8.29
CA TYR A 168 -19.40 -5.00 7.59
C TYR A 168 -19.28 -6.18 8.57
N LYS A 169 -19.99 -7.28 8.26
CA LYS A 169 -19.81 -8.58 8.90
C LYS A 169 -19.62 -9.63 7.83
N SER A 170 -18.56 -10.42 7.93
CA SER A 170 -18.28 -11.51 7.01
C SER A 170 -19.25 -12.67 7.21
N GLU A 171 -19.85 -13.15 6.14
CA GLU A 171 -20.71 -14.34 6.15
C GLU A 171 -19.88 -15.63 6.26
N LYS A 172 -18.69 -15.67 5.66
CA LYS A 172 -17.81 -16.85 5.67
C LYS A 172 -17.11 -17.08 7.01
N THR A 173 -16.74 -16.01 7.71
CA THR A 173 -15.90 -16.07 8.92
C THR A 173 -16.64 -15.62 10.18
N GLY A 174 -17.76 -14.92 10.04
CA GLY A 174 -18.49 -14.31 11.16
C GLY A 174 -17.82 -13.07 11.76
N ARG A 175 -16.65 -12.64 11.26
CA ARG A 175 -15.88 -11.50 11.79
C ARG A 175 -16.55 -10.17 11.45
N GLY A 176 -16.46 -9.21 12.37
CA GLY A 176 -17.13 -7.92 12.28
C GLY A 176 -18.60 -7.94 12.75
N PRO A 177 -19.25 -6.77 12.83
CA PRO A 177 -18.68 -5.44 12.60
C PRO A 177 -17.69 -5.02 13.69
N LEU A 178 -16.74 -4.16 13.33
CA LEU A 178 -15.68 -3.72 14.24
C LEU A 178 -16.17 -2.55 15.10
N GLY A 179 -16.34 -2.80 16.40
CA GLY A 179 -16.79 -1.82 17.39
C GLY A 179 -15.66 -1.02 18.06
N GLU A 180 -16.02 -0.15 19.02
CA GLU A 180 -15.16 0.91 19.60
C GLU A 180 -13.88 0.45 20.34
N ASN A 181 -13.67 -0.85 20.54
CA ASN A 181 -12.46 -1.40 21.16
C ASN A 181 -12.00 -2.71 20.51
N TRP A 182 -12.38 -2.95 19.25
CA TRP A 182 -12.15 -4.22 18.55
C TRP A 182 -10.68 -4.66 18.57
N ILE A 183 -9.72 -3.72 18.48
CA ILE A 183 -8.27 -4.01 18.51
C ILE A 183 -7.85 -4.76 19.77
N LYS A 184 -8.51 -4.58 20.91
CA LYS A 184 -8.13 -5.24 22.18
C LYS A 184 -8.65 -6.67 22.30
N SER A 185 -9.81 -6.96 21.68
CA SER A 185 -10.54 -8.21 21.88
C SER A 185 -10.54 -9.12 20.67
N VAL A 186 -10.19 -8.62 19.48
CA VAL A 186 -10.30 -9.42 18.25
C VAL A 186 -9.28 -10.55 18.22
N ASP A 187 -9.72 -11.69 17.73
CA ASP A 187 -8.91 -12.87 17.46
C ASP A 187 -9.49 -13.59 16.22
N PRO A 188 -8.67 -13.99 15.24
CA PRO A 188 -7.24 -13.76 15.13
C PRO A 188 -6.86 -12.29 14.95
N VAL A 189 -5.59 -11.96 15.18
CA VAL A 189 -5.04 -10.61 15.02
C VAL A 189 -3.64 -10.62 14.42
N MET A 190 -3.37 -9.59 13.62
CA MET A 190 -2.03 -9.26 13.10
C MET A 190 -1.87 -7.74 13.03
N THR A 191 -0.63 -7.26 12.96
CA THR A 191 -0.31 -5.87 12.61
C THR A 191 0.70 -5.78 11.47
N ALA A 192 0.39 -4.92 10.49
CA ALA A 192 1.31 -4.54 9.43
C ALA A 192 2.06 -3.28 9.85
N TYR A 193 3.35 -3.42 10.06
CA TYR A 193 4.25 -2.34 10.40
C TYR A 193 4.81 -1.76 9.10
N LYS A 194 4.24 -0.66 8.62
CA LYS A 194 4.59 -0.03 7.33
C LYS A 194 5.50 1.18 7.58
N LEU A 195 6.81 0.98 7.48
CA LEU A 195 7.81 2.04 7.58
C LEU A 195 7.96 2.77 6.24
N VAL A 196 7.47 4.01 6.19
CA VAL A 196 7.53 4.88 5.03
C VAL A 196 8.64 5.91 5.22
N THR A 197 9.63 5.85 4.32
CA THR A 197 10.70 6.84 4.20
C THR A 197 10.50 7.64 2.92
N VAL A 198 10.34 8.95 3.04
CA VAL A 198 10.20 9.86 1.89
C VAL A 198 11.42 10.77 1.81
N GLN A 199 11.98 10.88 0.60
CA GLN A 199 12.98 11.89 0.25
C GLN A 199 12.47 12.72 -0.92
N PHE A 200 12.49 14.05 -0.79
CA PHE A 200 12.21 14.98 -1.88
C PHE A 200 13.15 16.20 -1.79
N LYS A 201 14.28 16.17 -2.49
CA LYS A 201 15.29 17.24 -2.47
C LYS A 201 14.93 18.33 -3.49
N TRP A 202 14.11 19.28 -3.06
CA TRP A 202 13.79 20.48 -3.86
C TRP A 202 13.76 21.73 -2.96
N PHE A 203 14.56 22.73 -3.32
CA PHE A 203 14.70 23.96 -2.54
C PHE A 203 13.35 24.68 -2.36
N GLY A 204 12.95 24.91 -1.11
CA GLY A 204 11.68 25.58 -0.76
C GLY A 204 10.43 24.71 -0.78
N LEU A 205 10.51 23.45 -1.25
CA LEU A 205 9.34 22.55 -1.34
C LEU A 205 9.49 21.24 -0.56
N GLN A 206 10.71 20.85 -0.17
CA GLN A 206 11.01 19.59 0.52
C GLN A 206 10.02 19.23 1.63
N GLY A 207 9.95 20.02 2.71
CA GLY A 207 9.12 19.66 3.86
C GLY A 207 7.62 19.60 3.53
N LYS A 208 7.14 20.44 2.62
CA LYS A 208 5.73 20.45 2.21
C LYS A 208 5.37 19.20 1.42
N VAL A 209 6.21 18.80 0.47
CA VAL A 209 5.98 17.62 -0.38
C VAL A 209 6.19 16.33 0.40
N GLU A 210 7.25 16.23 1.23
CA GLU A 210 7.47 15.06 2.10
C GLU A 210 6.27 14.81 3.01
N ASN A 211 5.69 15.86 3.63
CA ASN A 211 4.49 15.73 4.45
C ASN A 211 3.24 15.37 3.65
N PHE A 212 3.05 15.98 2.48
CA PHE A 212 1.92 15.65 1.60
C PHE A 212 1.92 14.18 1.19
N ILE A 213 3.09 13.63 0.85
CA ILE A 213 3.24 12.21 0.53
C ILE A 213 2.90 11.34 1.74
N GLN A 214 3.43 11.66 2.92
CA GLN A 214 3.11 10.88 4.14
C GLN A 214 1.60 10.90 4.46
N GLN A 215 0.91 12.01 4.24
CA GLN A 215 -0.55 12.09 4.40
C GLN A 215 -1.29 11.25 3.34
N THR A 216 -0.79 11.24 2.11
CA THR A 216 -1.32 10.41 1.02
C THR A 216 -1.15 8.93 1.32
N GLU A 217 0.02 8.51 1.79
CA GLU A 217 0.29 7.13 2.23
C GLU A 217 -0.61 6.71 3.38
N ARG A 218 -0.80 7.58 4.40
CA ARG A 218 -1.74 7.29 5.49
C ARG A 218 -3.16 7.08 4.98
N ARG A 219 -3.64 7.96 4.08
CA ARG A 219 -4.97 7.87 3.46
C ARG A 219 -5.10 6.57 2.66
N LEU A 220 -4.09 6.23 1.86
CA LEU A 220 -4.04 5.01 1.08
C LEU A 220 -4.11 3.78 1.99
N PHE A 221 -3.28 3.71 3.04
CA PHE A 221 -3.28 2.58 3.97
C PHE A 221 -4.62 2.45 4.69
N LEU A 222 -5.23 3.53 5.15
CA LEU A 222 -6.54 3.47 5.79
C LEU A 222 -7.59 2.89 4.83
N ASN A 223 -7.75 3.47 3.65
CA ASN A 223 -8.77 3.06 2.68
C ASN A 223 -8.54 1.63 2.16
N PHE A 224 -7.29 1.29 1.83
CA PHE A 224 -6.92 -0.04 1.36
C PHE A 224 -7.23 -1.11 2.40
N HIS A 225 -6.88 -0.90 3.66
CA HIS A 225 -7.09 -1.92 4.69
C HIS A 225 -8.55 -2.04 5.14
N ARG A 226 -9.35 -0.97 5.01
CA ARG A 226 -10.81 -1.04 5.12
C ARG A 226 -11.38 -1.96 4.04
N GLN A 227 -10.94 -1.82 2.80
CA GLN A 227 -11.33 -2.68 1.68
C GLN A 227 -10.89 -4.12 1.89
N VAL A 228 -9.63 -4.36 2.29
CA VAL A 228 -9.10 -5.70 2.61
C VAL A 228 -10.04 -6.44 3.58
N PHE A 229 -10.46 -5.76 4.66
CA PHE A 229 -11.38 -6.37 5.62
C PHE A 229 -12.79 -6.55 5.05
N CYS A 230 -13.37 -5.53 4.42
CA CYS A 230 -14.74 -5.61 3.87
C CYS A 230 -14.86 -6.55 2.67
N TRP A 231 -13.75 -6.96 2.06
CA TRP A 231 -13.70 -7.97 1.01
C TRP A 231 -13.37 -9.38 1.51
N THR A 232 -13.40 -9.61 2.83
CA THR A 232 -13.14 -10.94 3.43
C THR A 232 -13.87 -12.05 2.71
N ASP A 233 -15.17 -11.91 2.46
CA ASP A 233 -15.94 -12.98 1.80
C ASP A 233 -15.53 -13.25 0.34
N ARG A 234 -14.81 -12.32 -0.30
CA ARG A 234 -14.33 -12.48 -1.68
C ARG A 234 -13.02 -13.25 -1.76
N TRP A 235 -12.08 -12.97 -0.85
CA TRP A 235 -10.75 -13.60 -0.87
C TRP A 235 -10.63 -14.79 0.10
N HIS A 236 -11.47 -14.89 1.12
CA HIS A 236 -11.37 -15.96 2.11
C HIS A 236 -11.68 -17.32 1.45
N GLY A 237 -10.71 -18.22 1.56
CA GLY A 237 -10.72 -19.55 0.94
C GLY A 237 -9.97 -19.63 -0.39
N LEU A 238 -9.46 -18.51 -0.94
CA LEU A 238 -8.57 -18.55 -2.09
C LEU A 238 -7.20 -19.12 -1.71
N THR A 239 -6.63 -19.91 -2.62
CA THR A 239 -5.26 -20.39 -2.54
C THR A 239 -4.29 -19.39 -3.17
N MET A 240 -2.99 -19.57 -2.92
CA MET A 240 -1.97 -18.78 -3.62
C MET A 240 -2.00 -18.99 -5.14
N ASP A 241 -2.37 -20.17 -5.62
CA ASP A 241 -2.51 -20.45 -7.05
C ASP A 241 -3.68 -19.68 -7.66
N ASP A 242 -4.82 -19.60 -6.94
CA ASP A 242 -5.95 -18.75 -7.35
C ASP A 242 -5.54 -17.29 -7.44
N ILE A 243 -4.73 -16.82 -6.48
CA ILE A 243 -4.18 -15.45 -6.49
C ILE A 243 -3.30 -15.22 -7.71
N ARG A 244 -2.40 -16.16 -8.07
CA ARG A 244 -1.59 -16.02 -9.28
C ARG A 244 -2.44 -15.92 -10.54
N ALA A 245 -3.46 -16.76 -10.67
CA ALA A 245 -4.40 -16.69 -11.79
C ALA A 245 -5.14 -15.33 -11.83
N ILE A 246 -5.51 -14.78 -10.67
CA ILE A 246 -6.13 -13.45 -10.57
C ILE A 246 -5.14 -12.35 -10.98
N GLU A 247 -3.87 -12.42 -10.54
CA GLU A 247 -2.83 -11.45 -10.91
C GLU A 247 -2.58 -11.45 -12.42
N ASP A 248 -2.47 -12.62 -13.04
CA ASP A 248 -2.25 -12.78 -14.48
C ASP A 248 -3.40 -12.19 -15.28
N LYS A 249 -4.64 -12.55 -14.94
CA LYS A 249 -5.83 -11.96 -15.56
C LYS A 249 -5.91 -10.45 -15.34
N THR A 250 -5.55 -10.00 -14.14
CA THR A 250 -5.57 -8.57 -13.81
C THR A 250 -4.57 -7.80 -14.65
N LYS A 251 -3.37 -8.35 -14.91
CA LYS A 251 -2.40 -7.71 -15.80
C LYS A 251 -2.99 -7.44 -17.18
N GLU A 252 -3.65 -8.42 -17.79
CA GLU A 252 -4.31 -8.28 -19.09
C GLU A 252 -5.44 -7.24 -19.06
N ASP A 253 -6.28 -7.30 -18.02
CA ASP A 253 -7.39 -6.36 -17.84
C ASP A 253 -6.89 -4.91 -17.67
N LEU A 254 -5.81 -4.69 -16.91
CA LEU A 254 -5.21 -3.37 -16.68
C LEU A 254 -4.65 -2.80 -17.98
N GLU A 255 -3.92 -3.59 -18.76
CA GLU A 255 -3.41 -3.13 -20.06
C GLU A 255 -4.54 -2.72 -21.01
N LYS A 256 -5.61 -3.51 -21.06
CA LYS A 256 -6.78 -3.20 -21.87
C LYS A 256 -7.48 -1.93 -21.38
N GLN A 257 -7.75 -1.82 -20.08
CA GLN A 257 -8.41 -0.63 -19.50
C GLN A 257 -7.57 0.64 -19.68
N ARG A 258 -6.24 0.55 -19.56
CA ARG A 258 -5.35 1.68 -19.79
C ARG A 258 -5.43 2.18 -21.23
N LYS A 259 -5.52 1.27 -22.22
CA LYS A 259 -5.57 1.61 -23.65
C LYS A 259 -6.96 2.05 -24.13
N GLU A 260 -8.02 1.43 -23.61
CA GLU A 260 -9.38 1.54 -24.18
C GLU A 260 -10.42 2.15 -23.22
N GLY A 261 -10.14 2.24 -21.91
CA GLY A 261 -11.09 2.68 -20.90
C GLY A 261 -11.12 4.19 -20.69
N GLU A 262 -12.07 4.65 -19.87
CA GLU A 262 -12.13 6.03 -19.35
C GLU A 262 -11.39 6.18 -18.01
N VAL A 263 -10.87 7.39 -17.76
CA VAL A 263 -10.19 7.76 -16.50
C VAL A 263 -11.12 7.57 -15.30
N ARG A 264 -10.65 6.89 -14.25
CA ARG A 264 -11.42 6.52 -13.06
C ARG A 264 -10.56 6.46 -11.80
N GLY A 265 -11.19 6.25 -10.64
CA GLY A 265 -10.53 6.08 -9.36
C GLY A 265 -10.40 7.37 -8.53
N THR A 266 -9.43 7.38 -7.63
CA THR A 266 -9.27 8.42 -6.62
C THR A 266 -8.88 9.77 -7.23
N LYS A 267 -9.61 10.84 -6.85
CA LYS A 267 -9.28 12.21 -7.25
C LYS A 267 -8.30 12.86 -6.27
N PRO A 268 -7.43 13.79 -6.74
CA PRO A 268 -6.59 14.58 -5.85
C PRO A 268 -7.44 15.34 -4.81
N ILE A 269 -6.91 15.48 -3.59
CA ILE A 269 -7.45 16.42 -2.58
C ILE A 269 -6.96 17.83 -2.92
#